data_AF-A0A497NWC6-F1
#
_entry.id   AF-A0A497NWC6-F1
#
_cell.length_a   1.000
_cell.length_b   1.000
_cell.length_c   1.000
_cell.angle_alpha   90.00
_cell.angle_beta   90.00
_cell.angle_gamma   90.00
#
_symmetry.space_group_name_H-M   'P 1'
#
loop_
_entity.id
_entity.type
_entity.pdbx_description
1 polymer ?
#
loop_
_entity_poly.entity_id
_entity_poly.type
_entity_poly.pdbx_seq_one_letter_code
_entity_poly.pdbx_strand_id
1 'polypeptide(L)'
;MASLKRLKEDTVEILIIVKACLTSIWFWVPVIYAIYFYMQIWLIFCVHPLTLLILPSILLTYLIIREEKNANRYYKLYKVKYLSASHPLGSGPEVKSFKWDVEKVIKEYENILKKKVKRKKSN
;
A
#
# COMPACT_ATOMS: atom_id res chain seq x y z
N MET A 1 -24.20 -5.88 70.30
CA MET A 1 -25.09 -6.45 69.25
C MET A 1 -25.95 -5.41 68.52
N ALA A 2 -26.41 -4.32 69.18
CA ALA A 2 -27.26 -3.31 68.53
C ALA A 2 -26.56 -2.50 67.42
N SER A 3 -25.25 -2.17 67.55
CA SER A 3 -24.52 -1.44 66.50
C SER A 3 -24.29 -2.26 65.23
N LEU A 4 -24.03 -3.57 65.37
CA LEU A 4 -23.86 -4.50 64.26
C LEU A 4 -25.15 -4.67 63.44
N LYS A 5 -26.32 -4.61 64.09
CA LYS A 5 -27.62 -4.64 63.39
C LYS A 5 -27.85 -3.38 62.56
N ARG A 6 -27.56 -2.20 63.15
CA ARG A 6 -27.67 -0.91 62.45
C ARG A 6 -26.73 -0.81 61.25
N LEU A 7 -25.46 -1.18 61.42
CA LEU A 7 -24.51 -1.19 60.29
C LEU A 7 -24.94 -2.14 59.17
N LYS A 8 -25.57 -3.27 59.52
CA LYS A 8 -26.11 -4.21 58.53
C LYS A 8 -27.31 -3.62 57.79
N GLU A 9 -28.21 -2.93 58.48
CA GLU A 9 -29.34 -2.23 57.86
C GLU A 9 -28.85 -1.10 56.94
N ASP A 10 -27.91 -0.26 57.40
CA ASP A 10 -27.33 0.83 56.60
C ASP A 10 -26.64 0.31 55.34
N THR A 11 -25.87 -0.78 55.46
CA THR A 11 -25.19 -1.39 54.30
C THR A 11 -26.16 -2.01 53.30
N VAL A 12 -27.24 -2.63 53.77
CA VAL A 12 -28.31 -3.16 52.89
C VAL A 12 -29.01 -2.01 52.17
N GLU A 13 -29.28 -0.91 52.86
CA GLU A 13 -29.94 0.26 52.27
C GLU A 13 -29.07 0.92 51.19
N ILE A 14 -27.78 1.09 51.45
CA ILE A 14 -26.80 1.56 50.46
C ILE A 14 -26.76 0.60 49.26
N LEU A 15 -26.78 -0.71 49.49
CA LEU A 15 -26.75 -1.71 48.41
C LEU A 15 -27.99 -1.63 47.51
N ILE A 16 -29.16 -1.35 48.07
CA ILE A 16 -30.41 -1.17 47.32
C ILE A 16 -30.33 0.10 46.46
N ILE A 17 -29.82 1.20 47.00
CA ILE A 17 -29.65 2.47 46.27
C ILE A 17 -28.64 2.31 45.13
N VAL A 18 -27.50 1.66 45.41
CA VAL A 18 -26.47 1.36 44.42
C VAL A 18 -27.03 0.47 43.31
N LYS A 19 -27.78 -0.58 43.67
CA LYS A 19 -28.46 -1.45 42.71
C LYS A 19 -29.45 -0.67 41.84
N ALA A 20 -30.26 0.21 42.45
CA ALA A 20 -31.22 1.04 41.72
C ALA A 20 -30.52 1.97 40.71
N CYS A 21 -29.39 2.58 41.10
CA CYS A 21 -28.57 3.40 40.21
C CYS A 21 -27.94 2.57 39.08
N LEU A 22 -27.40 1.39 39.38
CA LEU A 22 -26.83 0.47 38.39
C LEU A 22 -27.86 -0.10 37.43
N THR A 23 -29.14 -0.19 37.81
CA THR A 23 -30.22 -0.60 36.90
C THR A 23 -30.75 0.53 36.04
N SER A 24 -30.41 1.79 36.35
CA SER A 24 -30.83 2.94 35.56
C SER A 24 -30.00 3.02 34.28
N ILE A 25 -30.65 2.88 33.13
CA ILE A 25 -30.04 3.03 31.80
C ILE A 25 -29.29 4.36 31.69
N TRP A 26 -29.81 5.43 32.29
CA TRP A 26 -29.22 6.77 32.26
C TRP A 26 -27.87 6.87 32.99
N PHE A 27 -27.61 6.00 33.97
CA PHE A 27 -26.30 5.93 34.62
C PHE A 27 -25.24 5.31 33.70
N TRP A 28 -25.63 4.36 32.86
CA TRP A 28 -24.71 3.66 31.96
C TRP A 28 -24.38 4.44 30.68
N VAL A 29 -25.25 5.34 30.23
CA VAL A 29 -24.99 6.18 29.04
C VAL A 29 -23.62 6.87 29.09
N PRO A 30 -23.26 7.64 30.14
CA PRO A 30 -21.95 8.29 30.20
C PRO A 30 -20.79 7.27 30.30
N VAL A 31 -21.00 6.13 30.97
CA VAL A 31 -19.98 5.08 31.10
C VAL A 31 -19.70 4.42 29.75
N ILE A 32 -20.75 4.04 29.02
CA ILE A 32 -20.65 3.44 27.68
C ILE A 32 -20.04 4.46 26.71
N TYR A 33 -20.41 5.72 26.80
CA TYR A 33 -19.84 6.79 25.98
C TYR A 33 -18.34 6.97 26.23
N ALA A 34 -17.90 6.95 27.49
CA ALA A 34 -16.48 7.00 27.84
C ALA A 34 -15.70 5.79 27.29
N ILE A 35 -16.27 4.58 27.42
CA ILE A 35 -15.67 3.36 26.85
C ILE A 35 -15.58 3.46 25.33
N TYR A 36 -16.63 3.96 24.66
CA TYR A 36 -16.63 4.17 23.21
C TYR A 36 -15.54 5.14 22.77
N PHE A 37 -15.38 6.26 23.46
CA PHE A 37 -14.32 7.24 23.19
C PHE A 37 -12.94 6.65 23.39
N TYR A 38 -12.74 5.90 24.46
CA TYR A 38 -11.48 5.20 24.72
C TYR A 38 -11.14 4.23 23.58
N MET A 39 -12.11 3.43 23.14
CA MET A 39 -11.93 2.50 22.02
C MET A 39 -11.65 3.22 20.69
N GLN A 40 -12.31 4.36 20.43
CA GLN A 40 -12.01 5.18 19.25
C GLN A 40 -10.57 5.72 19.27
N ILE A 41 -10.14 6.28 20.41
CA ILE A 41 -8.78 6.80 20.56
C ILE A 41 -7.77 5.67 20.37
N TRP A 42 -8.02 4.50 20.97
CA TRP A 42 -7.19 3.32 20.80
C TRP A 42 -7.09 2.89 19.33
N LEU A 43 -8.21 2.86 18.61
CA LEU A 43 -8.26 2.57 17.17
C LEU A 43 -7.45 3.58 16.35
N ILE A 44 -7.56 4.87 16.67
CA ILE A 44 -6.81 5.93 15.97
C ILE A 44 -5.30 5.74 16.19
N PHE A 45 -4.87 5.41 17.42
CA PHE A 45 -3.44 5.22 17.70
C PHE A 45 -2.88 3.89 17.19
N CYS A 46 -3.65 2.80 17.19
CA CYS A 46 -3.14 1.49 16.77
C CYS A 46 -3.32 1.21 15.27
N VAL A 47 -4.48 1.56 14.70
CA VAL A 47 -4.83 1.17 13.32
C VAL A 47 -4.46 2.26 12.33
N HIS A 48 -4.68 3.52 12.69
CA HIS A 48 -4.51 4.65 11.77
C HIS A 48 -3.05 4.88 11.34
N PRO A 49 -2.02 4.91 12.21
CA PRO A 49 -0.64 5.08 11.76
C PRO A 49 -0.14 3.87 10.97
N LEU A 50 -0.63 2.68 11.27
CA LEU A 50 -0.28 1.46 10.55
C LEU A 50 -0.85 1.48 9.12
N THR A 51 -2.12 1.85 8.97
CA THR A 51 -2.77 1.98 7.65
C THR A 51 -2.21 3.14 6.84
N LEU A 52 -1.87 4.26 7.47
CA LEU A 52 -1.23 5.41 6.80
C LEU A 52 0.13 5.06 6.19
N LEU A 53 0.83 4.07 6.74
CA LEU A 53 2.16 3.66 6.27
C LEU A 53 2.08 2.48 5.28
N ILE A 54 1.22 1.49 5.55
CA ILE A 54 1.06 0.31 4.69
C ILE A 54 0.43 0.67 3.35
N LEU A 55 -0.61 1.53 3.35
CA LEU A 55 -1.33 1.88 2.13
C LEU A 55 -0.43 2.52 1.06
N PRO A 56 0.37 3.57 1.34
CA PRO A 56 1.26 4.15 0.34
C PRO A 56 2.38 3.18 -0.06
N SER A 57 2.83 2.31 0.84
CA SER A 57 3.85 1.30 0.52
C SER A 57 3.34 0.29 -0.53
N ILE A 58 2.11 -0.19 -0.36
CA ILE A 58 1.47 -1.10 -1.32
C ILE A 58 1.21 -0.37 -2.64
N LEU A 59 0.72 0.88 -2.57
CA LEU A 59 0.45 1.69 -3.75
C LEU A 59 1.72 1.94 -4.58
N LEU A 60 2.85 2.25 -3.91
CA LEU A 60 4.14 2.46 -4.53
C LEU A 60 4.62 1.20 -5.24
N THR A 61 4.56 0.05 -4.55
CA THR A 61 4.95 -1.24 -5.12
C THR A 61 4.12 -1.57 -6.35
N TYR A 62 2.80 -1.34 -6.28
CA TYR A 62 1.90 -1.55 -7.40
C TYR A 62 2.22 -0.64 -8.60
N LEU A 63 2.51 0.64 -8.35
CA LEU A 63 2.88 1.60 -9.39
C LEU A 63 4.18 1.18 -10.10
N ILE A 64 5.21 0.78 -9.35
CA ILE A 64 6.48 0.32 -9.91
C ILE A 64 6.26 -0.90 -10.83
N ILE A 65 5.52 -1.91 -10.36
CA ILE A 65 5.22 -3.11 -11.17
C ILE A 65 4.44 -2.74 -12.44
N ARG A 66 3.49 -1.81 -12.32
CA ARG A 66 2.70 -1.34 -13.47
C ARG A 66 3.56 -0.58 -14.47
N GLU A 67 4.44 0.29 -14.00
CA GLU A 67 5.38 1.03 -14.85
C GLU A 67 6.36 0.10 -15.54
N GLU A 68 6.92 -0.89 -14.82
CA GLU A 68 7.81 -1.89 -15.40
C GLU A 68 7.11 -2.69 -16.51
N LYS A 69 5.86 -3.09 -16.30
CA LYS A 69 5.04 -3.78 -17.31
C LYS A 69 4.78 -2.89 -18.52
N ASN A 70 4.49 -1.61 -18.32
CA ASN A 70 4.27 -0.66 -19.40
C ASN A 70 5.58 -0.40 -20.17
N ALA A 71 6.69 -0.15 -19.48
CA ALA A 71 8.01 0.04 -20.08
C ALA A 71 8.43 -1.19 -20.91
N ASN A 72 8.21 -2.39 -20.39
CA ASN A 72 8.47 -3.63 -21.13
C ASN A 72 7.61 -3.76 -22.40
N ARG A 73 6.38 -3.24 -22.42
CA ARG A 73 5.53 -3.22 -23.62
C ARG A 73 6.01 -2.21 -24.66
N TYR A 74 6.34 -0.99 -24.25
CA TYR A 74 6.75 0.08 -25.16
C TYR A 74 8.15 -0.15 -25.72
N TYR A 75 9.09 -0.56 -24.87
CA TYR A 75 10.50 -0.66 -25.25
C TYR A 75 10.94 -2.08 -25.65
N LYS A 76 10.07 -3.10 -25.53
CA LYS A 76 10.36 -4.51 -25.86
C LYS A 76 11.72 -5.00 -25.32
N LEU A 77 12.12 -4.53 -24.14
CA LEU A 77 13.50 -4.63 -23.61
C LEU A 77 14.05 -6.05 -23.49
N TYR A 78 13.18 -7.07 -23.50
CA TYR A 78 13.60 -8.46 -23.38
C TYR A 78 13.20 -9.35 -24.55
N LYS A 79 12.22 -8.97 -25.38
CA LYS A 79 11.58 -9.88 -26.36
C LYS A 79 11.07 -9.12 -27.58
N VAL A 80 11.86 -9.12 -28.64
CA VAL A 80 11.38 -8.62 -29.94
C VAL A 80 10.72 -9.80 -30.66
N LYS A 81 9.40 -9.72 -30.82
CA LYS A 81 8.67 -10.58 -31.75
C LYS A 81 9.04 -10.15 -33.16
N TYR A 82 9.72 -11.00 -33.91
CA TYR A 82 10.04 -10.76 -35.32
C TYR A 82 9.49 -11.91 -36.17
N LEU A 83 8.95 -11.56 -37.32
CA LEU A 83 8.59 -12.49 -38.38
C LEU A 83 9.59 -12.24 -39.50
N SER A 84 10.49 -13.19 -39.71
CA SER A 84 11.41 -13.13 -40.83
C SER A 84 10.62 -13.34 -42.12
N ALA A 85 10.96 -12.63 -43.19
CA ALA A 85 10.32 -12.79 -44.50
C ALA A 85 10.50 -14.21 -45.10
N SER A 86 11.42 -14.99 -44.53
CA SER A 86 11.72 -16.37 -44.90
C SER A 86 10.83 -17.43 -44.23
N HIS A 87 9.89 -17.04 -43.37
CA HIS A 87 9.10 -17.99 -42.59
C HIS A 87 7.89 -18.55 -43.38
N PRO A 88 7.56 -19.86 -43.23
CA PRO A 88 6.45 -20.49 -43.95
C PRO A 88 5.09 -19.93 -43.52
N LEU A 89 4.13 -19.94 -44.46
CA LEU A 89 2.77 -19.45 -44.24
C LEU A 89 2.11 -20.19 -43.06
N GLY A 90 1.61 -19.44 -42.07
CA GLY A 90 0.97 -20.00 -40.87
C GLY A 90 1.89 -20.18 -39.65
N SER A 91 3.18 -19.87 -39.76
CA SER A 91 4.06 -19.85 -38.59
C SER A 91 3.83 -18.61 -37.72
N GLY A 92 3.81 -18.80 -36.40
CA GLY A 92 3.68 -17.72 -35.42
C GLY A 92 5.00 -16.95 -35.23
N PRO A 93 4.95 -15.74 -34.66
CA PRO A 93 6.14 -14.91 -34.47
C PRO A 93 7.13 -15.53 -33.46
N GLU A 94 8.39 -15.65 -33.87
CA GLU A 94 9.48 -16.09 -33.01
C GLU A 94 9.92 -14.98 -32.06
N VAL A 95 10.40 -15.40 -30.88
CA VAL A 95 10.80 -14.50 -29.81
C VAL A 95 12.30 -14.59 -29.61
N LYS A 96 13.06 -13.57 -30.04
CA LYS A 96 14.47 -13.44 -29.67
C LYS A 96 14.60 -12.66 -28.37
N SER A 97 15.39 -13.19 -27.45
CA SER A 97 15.96 -12.39 -26.36
C SER A 97 17.05 -11.50 -26.93
N PHE A 98 16.78 -10.21 -27.01
CA PHE A 98 17.77 -9.21 -27.39
C PHE A 98 18.24 -8.54 -26.11
N LYS A 99 19.49 -8.81 -25.69
CA LYS A 99 20.10 -8.08 -24.58
C LYS A 99 20.56 -6.72 -25.11
N TRP A 100 19.92 -5.66 -24.62
CA TRP A 100 20.32 -4.29 -24.92
C TRP A 100 21.67 -4.01 -24.28
N ASP A 101 22.71 -3.90 -25.10
CA ASP A 101 24.04 -3.49 -24.65
C ASP A 101 24.13 -1.97 -24.79
N VAL A 102 23.61 -1.27 -23.78
CA VAL A 102 23.43 0.20 -23.77
C VAL A 102 24.72 0.92 -24.16
N GLU A 103 25.85 0.42 -23.67
CA GLU A 103 27.17 1.00 -23.89
C GLU A 103 27.62 0.90 -25.36
N LYS A 104 27.22 -0.18 -26.03
CA LYS A 104 27.48 -0.38 -27.47
C LYS A 104 26.64 0.58 -28.32
N VAL A 105 25.37 0.78 -27.96
CA VAL A 105 24.46 1.70 -28.66
C VAL A 105 24.93 3.16 -28.51
N ILE A 106 25.37 3.55 -27.31
CA ILE A 106 25.92 4.89 -27.05
C ILE A 106 27.18 5.13 -27.91
N LYS A 107 28.11 4.16 -27.94
CA LYS A 107 29.33 4.25 -28.78
C LYS A 107 29.01 4.35 -30.27
N GLU A 108 28.02 3.61 -30.77
CA GLU A 108 27.57 3.73 -32.17
C GLU A 108 27.02 5.14 -32.46
N TYR A 109 26.20 5.67 -31.56
CA TYR A 109 25.61 7.01 -31.74
C TYR A 109 26.67 8.11 -31.74
N GLU A 110 27.65 8.06 -30.82
CA GLU A 110 28.78 8.98 -30.81
C GLU A 110 29.60 8.92 -32.10
N ASN A 111 29.82 7.71 -32.64
CA ASN A 111 30.55 7.53 -33.90
C ASN A 111 29.79 8.12 -35.10
N ILE A 112 28.47 8.00 -35.12
CA ILE A 112 27.61 8.62 -36.15
C ILE A 112 27.70 10.15 -36.06
N LEU A 113 27.66 10.72 -34.85
CA LEU A 113 27.83 12.15 -34.63
C LEU A 113 29.21 12.64 -35.11
N LYS A 114 30.29 11.94 -34.76
CA LYS A 114 31.65 12.27 -35.21
C LYS A 114 31.79 12.22 -36.74
N LYS A 115 31.17 11.23 -37.40
CA LYS A 115 31.14 11.15 -38.88
C LYS A 115 30.38 12.31 -39.51
N LYS A 116 29.24 12.72 -38.96
CA LYS A 116 28.48 13.89 -39.44
C LYS A 116 29.29 15.18 -39.33
N VAL A 117 29.98 15.37 -38.20
CA VAL A 117 30.85 16.55 -37.99
C VAL A 117 32.01 16.56 -38.99
N LYS A 118 32.67 15.41 -39.24
CA LYS A 118 33.74 15.32 -40.25
C LYS A 118 33.25 15.62 -41.67
N ARG A 119 32.08 15.09 -42.06
CA ARG A 119 31.48 15.39 -43.39
C ARG A 119 31.14 16.87 -43.55
N LYS A 120 30.66 17.54 -42.50
CA LYS A 120 30.32 18.97 -42.53
C LYS A 120 31.56 19.90 -42.60
N LYS A 121 32.74 19.40 -42.22
CA LYS A 121 34.02 20.13 -42.27
C LYS A 121 34.79 19.95 -43.59
N SER A 122 34.32 19.03 -44.45
CA SER A 122 34.95 18.68 -45.74
C SER A 122 34.20 19.26 -46.95
N ASN A 123 33.08 19.95 -46.71
CA ASN A 123 32.40 20.88 -47.63
C ASN A 123 32.69 22.30 -47.16
#